data_AF-A0A2N0AM69-F1
#
_entry.id   AF-A0A2N0AM69-F1
#
_cell.length_a   1.000
_cell.length_b   1.000
_cell.length_c   1.000
_cell.angle_alpha   90.00
_cell.angle_beta   90.00
_cell.angle_gamma   90.00
#
_symmetry.space_group_name_H-M   'P 1'
#
loop_
_entity.id
_entity.type
_entity.pdbx_description
1 polymer ?
#
loop_
_entity_poly.entity_id
_entity_poly.type
_entity_poly.pdbx_seq_one_letter_code
_entity_poly.pdbx_strand_id
1 'polypeptide(L)'
;MNITQIGKRIKRYRDMIANTIKERILFIYHSPFFYFSIYLFLYGIHCFWNWDEFMSDNRNLEMEAITSGKQVSLWSLYPFQIFSVLFVSILYLSLSLCIHFLFSLIHRARETLRNNIGKLMISLFHEFFFFVCVLFLGNQFLGLFLASSFYSILVVMFWTALFLIFLIKSGELYKRLFVSRDHFVAFLSHSLGFVNPILFVFFVLALANV
;
A
#
# COMPACT_ATOMS: atom_id res chain seq x y z
N MET A 1 53.72 -0.95 -15.67
CA MET A 1 52.60 -0.73 -14.72
C MET A 1 52.24 -2.08 -14.10
N ASN A 2 52.21 -2.20 -12.77
CA ASN A 2 52.16 -3.51 -12.10
C ASN A 2 50.76 -4.15 -12.16
N ILE A 3 50.64 -5.44 -12.50
CA ILE A 3 49.36 -6.15 -12.68
C ILE A 3 48.50 -6.08 -11.40
N THR A 4 49.14 -6.09 -10.23
CA THR A 4 48.51 -5.91 -8.92
C THR A 4 47.92 -4.50 -8.71
N GLN A 5 48.49 -3.45 -9.31
CA GLN A 5 47.93 -2.11 -9.26
C GLN A 5 46.70 -1.98 -10.18
N ILE A 6 46.69 -2.66 -11.32
CA ILE A 6 45.53 -2.73 -12.22
C ILE A 6 44.37 -3.45 -11.54
N GLY A 7 44.61 -4.60 -10.91
CA GLY A 7 43.59 -5.34 -10.14
C GLY A 7 42.98 -4.51 -8.99
N LYS A 8 43.81 -3.76 -8.25
CA LYS A 8 43.34 -2.84 -7.19
C LYS A 8 42.51 -1.67 -7.73
N ARG A 9 42.78 -1.19 -8.96
CA ARG A 9 41.96 -0.15 -9.62
C ARG A 9 40.62 -0.72 -10.07
N ILE A 10 40.60 -1.88 -10.73
CA ILE A 10 39.37 -2.54 -11.19
C ILE A 10 38.44 -2.83 -10.01
N LYS A 11 38.97 -3.36 -8.88
CA LYS A 11 38.17 -3.60 -7.67
C LYS A 11 37.54 -2.30 -7.14
N ARG A 12 38.32 -1.20 -7.05
CA ARG A 12 37.80 0.11 -6.63
C ARG A 12 36.69 0.64 -7.55
N TYR A 13 36.84 0.51 -8.87
CA TYR A 13 35.78 0.91 -9.81
C TYR A 13 34.53 0.05 -9.65
N ARG A 14 34.67 -1.26 -9.45
CA ARG A 14 33.52 -2.15 -9.20
C ARG A 14 32.78 -1.78 -7.92
N ASP A 15 33.51 -1.54 -6.83
CA ASP A 15 32.92 -1.18 -5.54
C ASP A 15 32.23 0.19 -5.61
N MET A 16 32.83 1.15 -6.30
CA MET A 16 32.22 2.47 -6.56
C MET A 16 30.94 2.36 -7.39
N ILE A 17 30.94 1.59 -8.49
CA ILE A 17 29.75 1.37 -9.31
C ILE A 17 28.65 0.68 -8.50
N ALA A 18 28.99 -0.36 -7.74
CA ALA A 18 28.04 -1.08 -6.89
C ALA A 18 27.42 -0.15 -5.83
N ASN A 19 28.21 0.71 -5.20
CA ASN A 19 27.72 1.70 -4.24
C ASN A 19 26.79 2.72 -4.89
N THR A 20 27.15 3.28 -6.05
CA THR A 20 26.30 4.22 -6.79
C THR A 20 24.98 3.57 -7.21
N ILE A 21 25.01 2.32 -7.67
CA ILE A 21 23.79 1.56 -8.01
C ILE A 21 22.93 1.35 -6.76
N LYS A 22 23.53 0.93 -5.64
CA LYS A 22 22.83 0.72 -4.38
C LYS A 22 22.16 2.01 -3.89
N GLU A 23 22.84 3.14 -3.93
CA GLU A 23 22.30 4.45 -3.54
C GLU A 23 21.13 4.86 -4.44
N ARG A 24 21.25 4.66 -5.75
CA ARG A 24 20.16 4.95 -6.70
C ARG A 24 18.94 4.05 -6.48
N ILE A 25 19.16 2.75 -6.26
CA ILE A 25 18.07 1.81 -5.94
C ILE A 25 17.39 2.21 -4.64
N LEU A 26 18.17 2.58 -3.61
CA LEU A 26 17.63 3.01 -2.33
C LEU A 26 16.80 4.29 -2.48
N PHE A 27 17.27 5.25 -3.28
CA PHE A 27 16.55 6.47 -3.59
C PHE A 27 15.22 6.18 -4.31
N ILE A 28 15.24 5.32 -5.32
CA ILE A 28 14.02 4.91 -6.04
C ILE A 28 13.05 4.19 -5.11
N TYR A 29 13.56 3.25 -4.30
CA TYR A 29 12.75 2.51 -3.33
C TYR A 29 12.08 3.44 -2.33
N HIS A 30 12.76 4.49 -1.85
CA HIS A 30 12.18 5.46 -0.91
C HIS A 30 11.24 6.49 -1.55
N SER A 31 11.08 6.47 -2.88
CA SER A 31 10.12 7.34 -3.56
C SER A 31 8.70 7.05 -3.07
N PRO A 32 7.86 8.06 -2.78
CA PRO A 32 6.45 7.84 -2.44
C PRO A 32 5.71 7.06 -3.52
N PHE A 33 6.09 7.22 -4.78
CA PHE A 33 5.39 6.64 -5.91
C PHE A 33 5.90 5.24 -6.30
N PHE A 34 6.92 4.71 -5.63
CA PHE A 34 7.53 3.44 -6.02
C PHE A 34 6.51 2.28 -6.06
N TYR A 35 5.82 2.03 -4.95
CA TYR A 35 4.81 0.97 -4.90
C TYR A 35 3.58 1.29 -5.72
N PHE A 36 3.22 2.56 -5.88
CA PHE A 36 2.15 2.96 -6.80
C PHE A 36 2.49 2.57 -8.24
N SER A 37 3.70 2.88 -8.71
CA SER A 37 4.17 2.48 -10.04
C SER A 37 4.24 0.96 -10.21
N ILE A 38 4.70 0.22 -9.18
CA ILE A 38 4.66 -1.24 -9.19
C ILE A 38 3.22 -1.74 -9.34
N TYR A 39 2.29 -1.20 -8.55
CA TYR A 39 0.88 -1.58 -8.62
C TYR A 39 0.29 -1.35 -10.02
N LEU A 40 0.51 -0.16 -10.60
CA LEU A 40 0.06 0.15 -11.97
C LEU A 40 0.62 -0.85 -12.98
N PHE A 41 1.90 -1.19 -12.87
CA PHE A 41 2.56 -2.14 -13.75
C PHE A 41 2.00 -3.57 -13.61
N LEU A 42 1.86 -4.05 -12.37
CA LEU A 42 1.29 -5.37 -12.08
C LEU A 42 -0.16 -5.48 -12.56
N TYR A 43 -0.97 -4.46 -12.27
CA TYR A 43 -2.35 -4.39 -12.72
C TYR A 43 -2.46 -4.32 -14.24
N GLY A 44 -1.60 -3.53 -14.89
CA GLY A 44 -1.53 -3.45 -16.35
C GLY A 44 -1.20 -4.80 -16.99
N ILE A 45 -0.19 -5.50 -16.49
CA ILE A 45 0.15 -6.86 -16.95
C ILE A 45 -1.03 -7.81 -16.74
N HIS A 46 -1.66 -7.77 -15.56
CA HIS A 46 -2.77 -8.66 -15.25
C HIS A 46 -3.97 -8.44 -16.17
N CYS A 47 -4.35 -7.19 -16.43
CA CYS A 47 -5.39 -6.83 -17.38
C CYS A 47 -5.05 -7.25 -18.81
N PHE A 48 -3.79 -7.10 -19.22
CA PHE A 48 -3.35 -7.50 -20.55
C PHE A 48 -3.33 -9.02 -20.72
N TRP A 49 -2.85 -9.76 -19.72
CA TRP A 49 -2.74 -11.22 -19.76
C TRP A 49 -4.10 -11.91 -19.73
N ASN A 50 -5.07 -11.38 -18.96
CA ASN A 50 -6.41 -11.95 -18.80
C ASN A 50 -7.48 -11.14 -19.55
N TRP A 51 -7.11 -10.48 -20.64
CA TRP A 51 -7.99 -9.54 -21.34
C TRP A 51 -9.33 -10.17 -21.75
N ASP A 52 -9.29 -11.37 -22.34
CA ASP A 52 -10.49 -12.05 -22.84
C ASP A 52 -11.45 -12.45 -21.71
N GLU A 53 -10.91 -12.92 -20.58
CA GLU A 53 -11.69 -13.26 -19.38
C GLU A 53 -12.36 -12.01 -18.81
N PHE A 54 -11.63 -10.91 -18.67
CA PHE A 54 -12.18 -9.66 -18.17
C PHE A 54 -13.21 -9.01 -19.09
N MET A 55 -13.06 -9.14 -20.41
CA MET A 55 -14.09 -8.69 -21.35
C MET A 55 -15.35 -9.56 -21.26
N SER A 56 -15.19 -10.86 -21.00
CA SER A 56 -16.33 -11.76 -20.73
C SER A 56 -17.06 -11.34 -19.44
N ASP A 57 -16.34 -11.08 -18.36
CA ASP A 57 -16.92 -10.63 -17.09
C ASP A 57 -17.63 -9.28 -17.21
N ASN A 58 -17.03 -8.33 -17.92
CA ASN A 58 -17.65 -7.05 -18.22
C ASN A 58 -18.99 -7.23 -18.97
N ARG A 59 -19.04 -8.10 -19.98
CA ARG A 59 -20.28 -8.39 -20.72
C ARG A 59 -21.32 -9.06 -19.84
N ASN A 60 -20.91 -9.95 -18.94
CA ASN A 60 -21.82 -10.60 -17.99
C ASN A 60 -22.48 -9.56 -17.07
N LEU A 61 -21.70 -8.61 -16.55
CA LEU A 61 -22.20 -7.49 -15.74
C LEU A 61 -23.17 -6.60 -16.53
N GLU A 62 -22.86 -6.30 -17.79
CA GLU A 62 -23.75 -5.53 -18.67
C GLU A 62 -25.08 -6.26 -18.91
N MET A 63 -25.03 -7.56 -19.18
CA MET A 63 -26.23 -8.38 -19.38
C MET A 63 -27.08 -8.48 -18.09
N GLU A 64 -26.44 -8.64 -16.92
CA GLU A 64 -27.13 -8.64 -15.64
C GLU A 64 -27.81 -7.30 -15.35
N ALA A 65 -27.16 -6.19 -15.68
CA ALA A 65 -27.74 -4.85 -15.54
C ALA A 65 -28.94 -4.63 -16.48
N ILE A 66 -28.85 -5.09 -17.73
CA ILE A 66 -29.97 -5.03 -18.69
C ILE A 66 -31.18 -5.82 -18.15
N THR A 67 -30.94 -7.03 -17.65
CA THR A 67 -32.03 -7.90 -17.14
C THR A 67 -32.63 -7.39 -15.83
N SER A 68 -31.85 -6.72 -14.98
CA SER A 68 -32.30 -6.17 -13.70
C SER A 68 -32.78 -4.71 -13.76
N GLY A 69 -32.66 -4.05 -14.92
CA GLY A 69 -32.97 -2.63 -15.09
C GLY A 69 -32.04 -1.69 -14.32
N LYS A 70 -30.89 -2.18 -13.85
CA LYS A 70 -29.89 -1.41 -13.11
C LYS A 70 -28.84 -0.83 -14.07
N GLN A 71 -28.08 0.15 -13.59
CA GLN A 71 -26.95 0.70 -14.33
C GLN A 71 -25.64 0.05 -13.84
N VAL A 72 -24.75 -0.31 -14.77
CA VAL A 72 -23.38 -0.74 -14.42
C VAL A 72 -22.54 0.49 -14.17
N SER A 73 -21.80 0.50 -13.07
CA SER A 73 -20.83 1.55 -12.79
C SER A 73 -19.59 1.36 -13.65
N LEU A 74 -19.07 2.44 -14.26
CA LEU A 74 -17.82 2.36 -15.03
C LEU A 74 -16.66 1.82 -14.17
N TRP A 75 -16.66 2.12 -12.87
CA TRP A 75 -15.62 1.73 -11.94
C TRP A 75 -15.63 0.23 -11.59
N SER A 76 -16.72 -0.51 -11.88
CA SER A 76 -16.77 -1.96 -11.68
C SER A 76 -16.19 -2.74 -12.86
N LEU A 77 -16.02 -2.09 -14.01
CA LEU A 77 -15.55 -2.72 -15.25
C LEU A 77 -14.02 -2.74 -15.33
N TYR A 78 -13.45 -3.82 -15.85
CA TYR A 78 -12.04 -3.85 -16.21
C TYR A 78 -11.79 -3.01 -17.48
N PRO A 79 -10.66 -2.28 -17.59
CA PRO A 79 -9.60 -2.12 -16.61
C PRO A 79 -9.82 -0.94 -15.63
N PHE A 80 -11.00 -0.33 -15.61
CA PHE A 80 -11.29 0.90 -14.84
C PHE A 80 -11.34 0.71 -13.31
N GLN A 81 -11.34 -0.52 -12.81
CA GLN A 81 -11.26 -0.81 -11.36
C GLN A 81 -10.03 -0.20 -10.67
N ILE A 82 -9.00 0.17 -11.42
CA ILE A 82 -7.84 0.90 -10.91
C ILE A 82 -8.22 2.20 -10.18
N PHE A 83 -9.28 2.86 -10.65
CA PHE A 83 -9.78 4.09 -10.05
C PHE A 83 -10.46 3.85 -8.70
N SER A 84 -11.05 2.67 -8.49
CA SER A 84 -11.59 2.28 -7.19
C SER A 84 -10.46 2.20 -6.14
N VAL A 85 -9.30 1.65 -6.51
CA VAL A 85 -8.13 1.63 -5.63
C VAL A 85 -7.58 3.04 -5.37
N LEU A 86 -7.55 3.90 -6.39
CA LEU A 86 -7.17 5.31 -6.23
C LEU A 86 -8.13 6.04 -5.28
N PHE A 87 -9.44 5.84 -5.44
CA PHE A 87 -10.45 6.43 -4.57
C PHE A 87 -10.29 5.96 -3.12
N VAL A 88 -10.11 4.66 -2.90
CA VAL A 88 -9.86 4.09 -1.57
C VAL A 88 -8.55 4.64 -0.96
N SER A 89 -7.52 4.88 -1.76
CA SER A 89 -6.28 5.50 -1.29
C SER A 89 -6.49 6.94 -0.78
N ILE A 90 -7.31 7.72 -1.50
CA ILE A 90 -7.68 9.08 -1.08
C ILE A 90 -8.47 9.01 0.21
N LEU A 91 -9.45 8.09 0.32
CA LEU A 91 -10.21 7.90 1.55
C LEU A 91 -9.31 7.52 2.73
N TYR A 92 -8.36 6.61 2.54
CA TYR A 92 -7.40 6.23 3.58
C TYR A 92 -6.60 7.44 4.07
N LEU A 93 -6.07 8.24 3.14
CA LEU A 93 -5.30 9.44 3.45
C LEU A 93 -6.16 10.49 4.16
N SER A 94 -7.37 10.74 3.68
CA SER A 94 -8.33 11.66 4.30
C SER A 94 -8.68 11.23 5.72
N LEU A 95 -8.99 9.96 5.94
CA LEU A 95 -9.29 9.42 7.27
C LEU A 95 -8.09 9.56 8.20
N SER A 96 -6.89 9.20 7.72
CA SER A 96 -5.65 9.34 8.46
C SER A 96 -5.40 10.79 8.86
N LEU A 97 -5.63 11.74 7.94
CA LEU A 97 -5.52 13.18 8.20
C LEU A 97 -6.56 13.66 9.21
N CYS A 98 -7.82 13.24 9.10
CA CYS A 98 -8.88 13.59 10.04
C CYS A 98 -8.52 13.14 11.46
N ILE A 99 -8.06 11.88 11.60
CA ILE A 99 -7.57 11.35 12.87
C ILE A 99 -6.47 12.27 13.41
N HIS A 100 -5.41 12.52 12.64
CA HIS A 100 -4.32 13.37 13.09
C HIS A 100 -4.73 14.82 13.40
N PHE A 101 -5.67 15.38 12.65
CA PHE A 101 -6.21 16.70 12.92
C PHE A 101 -6.90 16.74 14.28
N LEU A 102 -7.71 15.74 14.62
CA LEU A 102 -8.32 15.59 15.95
C LEU A 102 -7.24 15.52 17.05
N PHE A 103 -6.13 14.82 16.79
CA PHE A 103 -5.00 14.77 17.73
C PHE A 103 -4.23 16.09 17.85
N SER A 104 -4.21 16.90 16.79
CA SER A 104 -3.56 18.21 16.79
C SER A 104 -4.26 19.22 17.70
N LEU A 105 -5.53 18.98 18.06
CA LEU A 105 -6.28 19.80 19.01
C LEU A 105 -5.70 19.70 20.44
N ILE A 106 -4.93 18.66 20.73
CA ILE A 106 -4.16 18.55 21.96
C ILE A 106 -2.93 19.46 21.82
N HIS A 107 -2.94 20.60 22.52
CA HIS A 107 -1.97 21.69 22.37
C HIS A 107 -0.50 21.24 22.34
N ARG A 108 -0.13 20.20 23.09
CA ARG A 108 1.25 19.67 23.17
C ARG A 108 1.71 18.90 21.92
N ALA A 109 0.79 18.35 21.12
CA ALA A 109 1.10 17.53 19.95
C ALA A 109 1.08 18.32 18.62
N ARG A 110 0.55 19.54 18.64
CA ARG A 110 0.31 20.36 17.44
C ARG A 110 1.57 20.70 16.66
N GLU A 111 2.65 21.04 17.35
CA GLU A 111 3.90 21.48 16.72
C GLU A 111 4.66 20.30 16.08
N THR A 112 4.71 19.16 16.77
CA THR A 112 5.27 17.91 16.23
C THR A 112 4.51 17.44 14.99
N LEU A 113 3.19 17.58 14.97
CA LEU A 113 2.38 17.23 13.80
C LEU A 113 2.66 18.16 12.63
N ARG A 114 2.67 19.48 12.84
CA ARG A 114 2.89 20.45 11.77
C ARG A 114 4.21 20.21 11.04
N ASN A 115 5.25 19.84 11.79
CA ASN A 115 6.58 19.61 11.25
C ASN A 115 6.73 18.27 10.52
N ASN A 116 5.86 17.29 10.81
CA ASN A 116 5.96 15.94 10.24
C ASN A 116 4.85 15.58 9.25
N ILE A 117 3.82 16.41 9.06
CA ILE A 117 2.64 16.07 8.26
C ILE A 117 2.99 15.70 6.80
N GLY A 118 3.94 16.41 6.17
CA GLY A 118 4.37 16.07 4.80
C GLY A 118 5.04 14.68 4.73
N LYS A 119 5.94 14.39 5.68
CA LYS A 119 6.62 13.08 5.77
C LYS A 119 5.63 11.96 6.09
N LEU A 120 4.64 12.24 6.93
CA LEU A 120 3.55 11.34 7.25
C LEU A 120 2.74 11.01 5.99
N MET A 121 2.30 12.01 5.23
CA MET A 121 1.50 11.79 4.01
C MET A 121 2.24 10.96 2.97
N ILE A 122 3.51 11.28 2.71
CA ILE A 122 4.40 10.51 1.83
C ILE A 122 4.50 9.06 2.29
N SER A 123 4.69 8.85 3.60
CA SER A 123 4.85 7.51 4.17
C SER A 123 3.54 6.71 4.15
N LEU A 124 2.40 7.33 4.46
CA LEU A 124 1.09 6.71 4.43
C LEU A 124 0.71 6.28 3.01
N PHE A 125 0.95 7.15 2.01
CA PHE A 125 0.73 6.80 0.61
C PHE A 125 1.60 5.62 0.19
N HIS A 126 2.89 5.67 0.53
CA HIS A 126 3.84 4.60 0.24
C HIS A 126 3.44 3.27 0.91
N GLU A 127 3.06 3.30 2.18
CA GLU A 127 2.63 2.14 2.96
C GLU A 127 1.30 1.55 2.43
N PHE A 128 0.35 2.40 2.07
CA PHE A 128 -0.91 1.98 1.46
C PHE A 128 -0.66 1.21 0.15
N PHE A 129 0.16 1.75 -0.76
CA PHE A 129 0.43 1.06 -2.02
C PHE A 129 1.33 -0.17 -1.85
N PHE A 130 2.22 -0.19 -0.85
CA PHE A 130 2.91 -1.41 -0.47
C PHE A 130 1.90 -2.51 -0.10
N PHE A 131 0.95 -2.18 0.78
CA PHE A 131 -0.11 -3.09 1.19
C PHE A 131 -0.94 -3.57 0.00
N VAL A 132 -1.37 -2.67 -0.88
CA VAL A 132 -2.11 -3.01 -2.10
C VAL A 132 -1.31 -3.94 -3.01
N CYS A 133 -0.01 -3.73 -3.19
CA CYS A 133 0.83 -4.62 -3.99
C CYS A 133 0.89 -6.04 -3.40
N VAL A 134 1.07 -6.16 -2.08
CA VAL A 134 1.10 -7.46 -1.40
C VAL A 134 -0.27 -8.13 -1.49
N LEU A 135 -1.35 -7.37 -1.29
CA LEU A 135 -2.73 -7.85 -1.43
C LEU A 135 -2.98 -8.39 -2.84
N PHE A 136 -2.62 -7.60 -3.85
CA PHE A 136 -2.78 -7.95 -5.25
C PHE A 136 -2.05 -9.24 -5.61
N LEU A 137 -0.73 -9.30 -5.33
CA LEU A 137 0.08 -10.48 -5.62
C LEU A 137 -0.42 -11.70 -4.83
N GLY A 138 -0.70 -11.53 -3.55
CA GLY A 138 -1.18 -12.62 -2.70
C GLY A 138 -2.51 -13.18 -3.17
N ASN A 139 -3.44 -12.34 -3.63
CA ASN A 139 -4.69 -12.81 -4.23
C ASN A 139 -4.47 -13.61 -5.52
N GLN A 140 -3.54 -13.19 -6.38
CA GLN A 140 -3.18 -13.98 -7.57
C GLN A 140 -2.60 -15.35 -7.18
N PHE A 141 -1.71 -15.38 -6.17
CA PHE A 141 -1.15 -16.63 -5.66
C PHE A 141 -2.23 -17.53 -5.02
N LEU A 142 -3.15 -16.97 -4.24
CA LEU A 142 -4.26 -17.71 -3.65
C LEU A 142 -5.18 -18.30 -4.73
N GLY A 143 -5.39 -17.59 -5.84
CA GLY A 143 -6.16 -18.08 -6.99
C GLY A 143 -5.64 -19.41 -7.55
N LEU A 144 -4.33 -19.67 -7.47
CA LEU A 144 -3.73 -20.96 -7.89
C LEU A 144 -4.20 -22.14 -7.03
N PHE A 145 -4.72 -21.88 -5.83
CA PHE A 145 -5.19 -22.88 -4.88
C PHE A 145 -6.71 -22.97 -4.81
N LEU A 146 -7.46 -22.30 -5.69
CA LEU A 146 -8.93 -22.21 -5.63
C LEU A 146 -9.63 -23.58 -5.55
N ALA A 147 -9.11 -24.59 -6.26
CA ALA A 147 -9.67 -25.94 -6.28
C ALA A 147 -9.20 -26.82 -5.10
N SER A 148 -8.32 -26.32 -4.23
CA SER A 148 -7.78 -27.09 -3.11
C SER A 148 -8.72 -27.10 -1.90
N SER A 149 -8.72 -28.19 -1.15
CA SER A 149 -9.51 -28.33 0.09
C SER A 149 -9.06 -27.38 1.21
N PHE A 150 -7.85 -26.82 1.12
CA PHE A 150 -7.27 -25.91 2.10
C PHE A 150 -7.34 -24.43 1.69
N TYR A 151 -8.00 -24.10 0.56
CA TYR A 151 -8.11 -22.73 0.04
C TYR A 151 -8.59 -21.75 1.12
N SER A 152 -9.69 -22.06 1.81
CA SER A 152 -10.25 -21.19 2.85
C SER A 152 -9.28 -20.93 4.00
N ILE A 153 -8.48 -21.93 4.39
CA ILE A 153 -7.47 -21.78 5.44
C ILE A 153 -6.37 -20.84 4.96
N LEU A 154 -5.88 -21.01 3.73
CA LEU A 154 -4.86 -20.12 3.16
C LEU A 154 -5.35 -18.69 3.04
N VAL A 155 -6.60 -18.48 2.62
CA VAL A 155 -7.22 -17.16 2.56
C VAL A 155 -7.20 -16.51 3.95
N VAL A 156 -7.70 -17.20 4.99
CA VAL A 156 -7.73 -16.66 6.36
C VAL A 156 -6.32 -16.34 6.86
N MET A 157 -5.36 -17.25 6.66
CA MET A 157 -3.97 -17.04 7.07
C MET A 157 -3.33 -15.84 6.36
N PHE A 158 -3.53 -15.72 5.04
CA PHE A 158 -3.01 -14.63 4.24
C PHE A 158 -3.58 -13.28 4.68
N TRP A 159 -4.90 -13.16 4.78
CA TRP A 159 -5.56 -11.90 5.18
C TRP A 159 -5.18 -11.50 6.61
N THR A 160 -5.09 -12.46 7.53
CA THR A 160 -4.65 -12.20 8.92
C THR A 160 -3.20 -11.71 8.95
N ALA A 161 -2.30 -12.39 8.26
CA ALA A 161 -0.89 -12.01 8.21
C ALA A 161 -0.71 -10.63 7.57
N LEU A 162 -1.41 -10.38 6.46
CA LEU A 162 -1.37 -9.10 5.76
C LEU A 162 -1.90 -7.95 6.63
N PHE A 163 -2.99 -8.16 7.36
CA PHE A 163 -3.52 -7.18 8.31
C PHE A 163 -2.55 -6.90 9.47
N LEU A 164 -1.92 -7.94 10.04
CA LEU A 164 -0.91 -7.77 11.09
C LEU A 164 0.31 -7.00 10.59
N ILE A 165 0.77 -7.28 9.36
CA ILE A 165 1.88 -6.53 8.74
C ILE A 165 1.51 -5.04 8.62
N PHE A 166 0.28 -4.73 8.19
CA PHE A 166 -0.19 -3.35 8.06
C PHE A 166 -0.25 -2.64 9.41
N LEU A 167 -0.75 -3.32 10.46
CA LEU A 167 -0.75 -2.77 11.82
C LEU A 167 0.65 -2.48 12.35
N ILE A 168 1.58 -3.43 12.19
CA ILE A 168 2.95 -3.29 12.68
C ILE A 168 3.65 -2.15 11.94
N LYS A 169 3.51 -2.08 10.61
CA LYS A 169 4.16 -1.04 9.81
C LYS A 169 3.62 0.35 10.13
N SER A 170 2.33 0.48 10.35
CA SER A 170 1.72 1.76 10.71
C SER A 170 2.12 2.17 12.13
N GLY A 171 2.16 1.23 13.08
CA GLY A 171 2.72 1.46 14.41
C GLY A 171 4.18 1.94 14.40
N GLU A 172 5.05 1.29 13.61
CA GLU A 172 6.44 1.68 13.41
C GLU A 172 6.58 3.08 12.81
N LEU A 173 5.74 3.41 11.81
CA LEU A 173 5.74 4.70 11.14
C LEU A 173 5.48 5.84 12.14
N TYR A 174 4.43 5.70 12.95
CA TYR A 174 4.05 6.74 13.91
C TYR A 174 5.07 6.85 15.04
N LYS A 175 5.59 5.71 15.54
CA LYS A 175 6.66 5.71 16.54
C LYS A 175 7.89 6.48 16.05
N ARG A 176 8.27 6.33 14.77
CA ARG A 176 9.43 7.01 14.18
C ARG A 176 9.20 8.51 13.96
N LEU A 177 8.01 8.91 13.52
CA LEU A 177 7.72 10.30 13.17
C LEU A 177 7.42 11.18 14.39
N PHE A 178 6.92 10.59 15.48
CA PHE A 178 6.44 11.33 16.66
C PHE A 178 7.23 10.99 17.93
N VAL A 179 8.52 10.64 17.82
CA VAL A 179 9.40 10.48 18.97
C VAL A 179 9.42 11.81 19.74
N SER A 180 8.77 11.83 20.91
CA SER A 180 8.68 12.97 21.80
C SER A 180 9.33 12.65 23.14
N ARG A 181 9.86 13.68 23.80
CA ARG A 181 10.31 13.58 25.20
C ARG A 181 9.13 13.41 26.17
N ASP A 182 7.91 13.74 25.73
CA ASP A 182 6.69 13.55 26.50
C ASP A 182 6.17 12.11 26.32
N HIS A 183 6.19 11.33 27.41
CA HIS A 183 5.69 9.95 27.44
C HIS A 183 4.22 9.84 27.01
N PHE A 184 3.39 10.84 27.32
CA PHE A 184 1.98 10.82 26.92
C PHE A 184 1.83 10.95 25.41
N VAL A 185 2.56 11.89 24.79
CA VAL A 185 2.54 12.07 23.33
C VAL A 185 3.08 10.83 22.62
N ALA A 186 4.15 10.23 23.15
CA ALA A 186 4.72 9.00 22.59
C ALA A 186 3.74 7.81 22.64
N PHE A 187 3.07 7.59 23.78
CA PHE A 187 2.04 6.56 23.93
C PHE A 187 0.86 6.78 22.98
N LEU A 188 0.42 8.02 22.86
CA LEU A 188 -0.72 8.41 22.05
C LEU A 188 -0.44 8.23 20.56
N SER A 189 0.72 8.70 20.07
CA SER A 189 1.15 8.51 18.69
C SER A 189 1.36 7.03 18.35
N HIS A 190 1.86 6.22 19.30
CA HIS A 190 1.96 4.78 19.11
C HIS A 190 0.57 4.14 18.94
N SER A 191 -0.37 4.45 19.83
CA SER A 191 -1.75 3.93 19.78
C SER A 191 -2.45 4.31 18.47
N LEU A 192 -2.22 5.54 18.00
CA LEU A 192 -2.73 6.01 16.71
C LEU A 192 -2.28 5.19 15.52
N GLY A 193 -1.01 4.78 15.51
CA GLY A 193 -0.47 3.93 14.45
C GLY A 193 -1.23 2.61 14.31
N PHE A 194 -1.78 2.06 15.41
CA PHE A 194 -2.61 0.85 15.34
C PHE A 194 -4.07 1.16 15.03
N VAL A 195 -4.62 2.24 15.61
CA VAL A 195 -6.02 2.61 15.41
C VAL A 195 -6.31 2.98 13.96
N ASN A 196 -5.35 3.60 13.25
CA ASN A 196 -5.56 4.08 11.89
C ASN A 196 -5.86 2.94 10.88
N PRO A 197 -5.04 1.87 10.75
CA PRO A 197 -5.39 0.69 9.97
C PRO A 197 -6.71 0.02 10.37
N ILE A 198 -7.00 -0.08 11.68
CA ILE A 198 -8.23 -0.72 12.20
C ILE A 198 -9.44 0.06 11.70
N LEU A 199 -9.48 1.36 11.96
CA LEU A 199 -10.59 2.21 11.53
C LEU A 199 -10.75 2.17 10.02
N PHE A 200 -9.66 2.22 9.26
CA PHE A 200 -9.71 2.12 7.81
C PHE A 200 -10.38 0.83 7.34
N VAL A 201 -10.00 -0.33 7.87
CA VAL A 201 -10.63 -1.61 7.51
C VAL A 201 -12.11 -1.61 7.87
N PHE A 202 -12.50 -1.10 9.04
CA PHE A 202 -13.91 -0.97 9.41
C PHE A 202 -14.68 -0.07 8.45
N PHE A 203 -14.12 1.07 8.04
CA PHE A 203 -14.74 1.97 7.06
C PHE A 203 -14.92 1.30 5.70
N VAL A 204 -13.91 0.56 5.22
CA VAL A 204 -14.01 -0.18 3.95
C VAL A 204 -15.08 -1.27 4.05
N LEU A 205 -15.14 -2.02 5.16
CA LEU A 205 -16.18 -3.04 5.38
C LEU A 205 -17.58 -2.44 5.47
N ALA A 206 -17.71 -1.27 6.10
CA ALA A 206 -18.98 -0.55 6.13
C ALA A 206 -19.39 -0.08 4.73
N LEU A 207 -18.46 0.48 3.95
CA LEU A 207 -18.71 0.91 2.57
C LEU A 207 -19.04 -0.26 1.63
N ALA A 208 -18.44 -1.43 1.84
CA ALA A 208 -18.70 -2.62 1.03
C ALA A 208 -20.05 -3.29 1.32
N ASN A 209 -20.66 -2.99 2.47
CA ASN A 209 -21.95 -3.54 2.89
C ASN A 209 -23.15 -2.59 2.66
N VAL A 210 -22.93 -1.46 1.97
CA VAL A 210 -23.95 -0.48 1.57
C VAL A 210 -24.15 -0.56 0.07
#